data_AF-A0A2D4H6C3-F1
#
_entry.id   AF-A0A2D4H6C3-F1
#
_cell.length_a   1.000
_cell.length_b   1.000
_cell.length_c   1.000
_cell.angle_alpha   90.00
_cell.angle_beta   90.00
_cell.angle_gamma   90.00
#
_symmetry.space_group_name_H-M   'P 1'
#
loop_
_entity.id
_entity.type
_entity.pdbx_description
1 polymer ?
#
loop_
_entity_poly.entity_id
_entity_poly.type
_entity_poly.pdbx_seq_one_letter_code
_entity_poly.pdbx_strand_id
1 'polypeptide(L)'
;IEKRTENIKKRTDETDEKVGNIQQMMQQYKDRILKIEEEDTQRDEKMREIDTRLSEVERDKSNLGCEMGKSEFYLRFQNVEEEKGENLVEVMANILAEALEITIEKMKDGM
;
A
#
# COMPACT_ATOMS: atom_id res chain seq x y z
N ILE A 1 -15.55 -75.15 5.23
CA ILE A 1 -14.33 -74.33 5.09
C ILE A 1 -14.45 -73.44 3.85
N GLU A 2 -14.79 -74.01 2.69
CA GLU A 2 -14.95 -73.33 1.40
C GLU A 2 -15.86 -72.08 1.39
N LYS A 3 -17.10 -72.17 1.89
CA LYS A 3 -18.04 -71.02 1.99
C LYS A 3 -17.49 -69.85 2.82
N ARG A 4 -16.66 -70.13 3.83
CA ARG A 4 -16.01 -69.10 4.65
C ARG A 4 -14.91 -68.40 3.86
N THR A 5 -14.14 -69.16 3.09
CA THR A 5 -13.09 -68.65 2.20
C THR A 5 -13.68 -67.76 1.10
N GLU A 6 -14.78 -68.18 0.48
CA GLU A 6 -15.46 -67.39 -0.57
C GLU A 6 -16.01 -66.06 -0.04
N ASN A 7 -16.65 -66.07 1.13
CA ASN A 7 -17.12 -64.85 1.78
C ASN A 7 -15.99 -63.88 2.17
N ILE A 8 -14.83 -64.41 2.58
CA ILE A 8 -13.65 -63.58 2.86
C ILE A 8 -13.16 -62.93 1.58
N LYS A 9 -13.02 -63.70 0.49
CA LYS A 9 -12.60 -63.18 -0.81
C LYS A 9 -13.50 -62.05 -1.29
N LYS A 10 -14.82 -62.25 -1.27
CA LYS A 10 -15.79 -61.22 -1.67
C LYS A 10 -15.61 -59.93 -0.84
N ARG A 11 -15.44 -60.06 0.47
CA ARG A 11 -15.20 -58.90 1.36
C ARG A 11 -13.87 -58.21 1.08
N THR A 12 -12.83 -58.96 0.72
CA THR A 12 -11.53 -58.40 0.31
C THR A 12 -11.68 -57.62 -0.99
N ASP A 13 -12.32 -58.20 -2.00
CA ASP A 13 -12.55 -57.54 -3.29
C ASP A 13 -13.36 -56.22 -3.11
N GLU A 14 -14.43 -56.26 -2.31
CA GLU A 14 -15.22 -55.06 -1.95
C GLU A 14 -14.41 -54.01 -1.17
N THR A 15 -13.41 -54.44 -0.38
CA THR A 15 -12.54 -53.55 0.38
C THR A 15 -11.52 -52.89 -0.54
N ASP A 16 -10.91 -53.67 -1.45
CA ASP A 16 -9.93 -53.18 -2.42
C ASP A 16 -10.54 -52.14 -3.37
N GLU A 17 -11.79 -52.35 -3.81
CA GLU A 17 -12.52 -51.37 -4.62
C GLU A 17 -12.71 -50.04 -3.88
N LYS A 18 -13.14 -50.11 -2.61
CA LYS A 18 -13.30 -48.90 -1.77
C LYS A 18 -11.98 -48.18 -1.53
N VAL A 19 -10.90 -48.93 -1.31
CA VAL A 19 -9.55 -48.37 -1.15
C VAL A 19 -9.10 -47.67 -2.45
N GLY A 20 -9.34 -48.29 -3.61
CA GLY A 20 -9.05 -47.69 -4.92
C GLY A 20 -9.80 -46.37 -5.13
N ASN A 21 -11.10 -46.34 -4.80
CA ASN A 21 -11.91 -45.12 -4.89
C ASN A 21 -11.38 -44.01 -3.96
N ILE A 22 -10.96 -44.35 -2.74
CA ILE A 22 -10.35 -43.39 -1.80
C ILE A 22 -9.03 -42.84 -2.35
N GLN A 23 -8.18 -43.70 -2.91
CA GLN A 23 -6.90 -43.28 -3.50
C GLN A 23 -7.10 -42.30 -4.67
N GLN A 24 -8.09 -42.56 -5.53
CA GLN A 24 -8.44 -41.64 -6.62
C GLN A 24 -8.90 -40.27 -6.09
N MET A 25 -9.80 -40.26 -5.10
CA MET A 25 -10.23 -39.01 -4.47
C MET A 25 -9.06 -38.27 -3.83
N MET A 26 -8.16 -38.97 -3.13
CA MET A 26 -6.96 -38.35 -2.53
C MET A 26 -6.08 -37.69 -3.58
N GLN A 27 -5.91 -38.32 -4.75
CA GLN A 27 -5.12 -37.72 -5.84
C GLN A 27 -5.78 -36.44 -6.37
N GLN A 28 -7.10 -36.46 -6.59
CA GLN A 28 -7.83 -35.26 -7.00
C GLN A 28 -7.71 -34.11 -6.00
N TYR A 29 -7.77 -34.40 -4.69
CA TYR A 29 -7.58 -33.37 -3.67
C TYR A 29 -6.16 -32.81 -3.64
N LYS A 30 -5.13 -33.66 -3.83
CA LYS A 30 -3.75 -33.19 -3.95
C LYS A 30 -3.58 -32.21 -5.10
N ASP A 31 -4.10 -32.55 -6.28
CA ASP A 31 -3.98 -31.70 -7.46
C ASP A 31 -4.71 -30.36 -7.26
N ARG A 32 -5.88 -30.37 -6.60
CA ARG A 32 -6.61 -29.15 -6.25
C ARG A 32 -5.87 -28.28 -5.24
N ILE A 33 -5.24 -28.88 -4.23
CA ILE A 33 -4.45 -28.16 -3.23
C ILE A 33 -3.25 -27.48 -3.90
N LEU A 34 -2.49 -28.21 -4.74
CA LEU A 34 -1.35 -27.66 -5.47
C LEU A 34 -1.75 -26.45 -6.31
N LYS A 35 -2.89 -26.52 -7.00
CA LYS A 35 -3.40 -25.40 -7.79
C LYS A 35 -3.74 -24.18 -6.92
N ILE A 36 -4.34 -24.40 -5.75
CA ILE A 36 -4.66 -23.33 -4.80
C ILE A 36 -3.38 -22.67 -4.28
N GLU A 37 -2.36 -23.46 -3.93
CA GLU A 37 -1.06 -22.96 -3.45
C GLU A 37 -0.35 -22.11 -4.52
N GLU A 38 -0.40 -22.53 -5.78
CA GLU A 38 0.13 -21.75 -6.91
C GLU A 38 -0.63 -20.43 -7.10
N GLU A 39 -1.96 -20.47 -7.09
CA GLU A 39 -2.80 -19.27 -7.18
C GLU A 39 -2.59 -18.32 -5.99
N ASP A 40 -2.33 -18.85 -4.79
CA ASP A 40 -2.02 -18.06 -3.58
C ASP A 40 -0.68 -17.35 -3.71
N THR A 41 0.35 -18.08 -4.17
CA THR A 41 1.68 -17.51 -4.42
C THR A 41 1.63 -16.37 -5.45
N GLN A 42 0.86 -16.55 -6.53
CA GLN A 42 0.66 -15.51 -7.55
C GLN A 42 -0.08 -14.29 -6.99
N ARG A 43 -1.09 -14.50 -6.13
CA ARG A 43 -1.81 -13.40 -5.47
C ARG A 43 -0.90 -12.60 -4.54
N ASP A 44 -0.03 -13.27 -3.79
CA ASP A 44 0.94 -12.63 -2.90
C ASP A 44 1.98 -11.78 -3.64
N GLU A 45 2.43 -12.24 -4.81
CA GLU A 45 3.32 -11.44 -5.66
C GLU A 45 2.62 -10.19 -6.18
N LYS A 46 1.37 -10.32 -6.66
CA LYS A 46 0.58 -9.18 -7.13
C LYS A 46 0.26 -8.18 -6.00
N MET A 47 0.01 -8.67 -4.78
CA MET A 47 -0.21 -7.82 -3.63
C MET A 47 1.01 -6.95 -3.31
N ARG A 48 2.21 -7.56 -3.34
CA ARG A 48 3.47 -6.83 -3.14
C ARG A 48 3.72 -5.75 -4.19
N GLU A 49 3.35 -6.01 -5.45
CA GLU A 49 3.43 -5.00 -6.52
C GLU A 49 2.49 -3.82 -6.22
N ILE A 50 1.24 -4.10 -5.81
CA ILE A 50 0.26 -3.06 -5.47
C ILE A 50 0.75 -2.21 -4.30
N ASP A 51 1.28 -2.83 -3.23
CA ASP A 51 1.81 -2.11 -2.07
C ASP A 51 2.97 -1.17 -2.45
N THR A 52 3.85 -1.64 -3.33
CA THR A 52 4.98 -0.84 -3.85
C THR A 52 4.47 0.39 -4.60
N ARG A 53 3.53 0.18 -5.54
CA ARG A 53 2.94 1.27 -6.35
C ARG A 53 2.15 2.26 -5.49
N LEU A 54 1.44 1.77 -4.48
CA LEU A 54 0.71 2.64 -3.54
C LEU A 54 1.67 3.54 -2.77
N SER A 55 2.79 2.98 -2.29
CA SER A 55 3.82 3.73 -1.57
C SER A 55 4.44 4.84 -2.43
N GLU A 56 4.64 4.59 -3.73
CA GLU A 56 5.11 5.60 -4.69
C GLU A 56 4.08 6.72 -4.88
N VAL A 57 2.81 6.36 -5.09
CA VAL A 57 1.72 7.33 -5.24
C VAL A 57 1.54 8.21 -4.00
N GLU A 58 1.64 7.64 -2.80
CA GLU A 58 1.57 8.39 -1.54
C GLU A 58 2.73 9.38 -1.38
N ARG A 59 3.95 8.96 -1.77
CA ARG A 59 5.12 9.84 -1.77
C ARG A 59 4.94 11.00 -2.75
N ASP A 60 4.52 10.71 -3.97
CA ASP A 60 4.33 11.72 -5.02
C ASP A 60 3.24 12.72 -4.65
N LYS A 61 2.12 12.25 -4.08
CA LYS A 61 1.06 13.11 -3.56
C LYS A 61 1.56 14.03 -2.44
N SER A 62 2.39 13.51 -1.55
CA SER A 62 2.97 14.29 -0.45
C SER A 62 3.91 15.37 -0.98
N ASN A 63 4.73 15.03 -1.97
CA ASN A 63 5.61 15.98 -2.65
C ASN A 63 4.81 17.10 -3.33
N LEU A 64 3.78 16.73 -4.11
CA LEU A 64 2.90 17.70 -4.77
C LEU A 64 2.22 18.64 -3.76
N GLY A 65 1.74 18.11 -2.64
CA GLY A 65 1.15 18.92 -1.57
C GLY A 65 2.13 19.94 -0.99
N CYS A 66 3.40 19.54 -0.80
CA CYS A 66 4.46 20.44 -0.36
C CYS A 66 4.76 21.53 -1.40
N GLU A 67 4.86 21.16 -2.68
CA GLU A 67 5.10 22.10 -3.78
C GLU A 67 3.95 23.09 -3.95
N MET A 68 2.70 22.63 -3.85
CA MET A 68 1.52 23.50 -3.84
C MET A 68 1.56 24.50 -2.69
N GLY A 69 1.87 24.04 -1.46
CA GLY A 69 1.97 24.93 -0.30
C GLY A 69 3.07 25.98 -0.45
N LYS A 70 4.22 25.61 -1.01
CA LYS A 70 5.29 26.58 -1.36
C LYS A 70 4.81 27.58 -2.40
N SER A 71 4.13 27.12 -3.44
CA SER A 71 3.65 27.97 -4.54
C SER A 71 2.60 28.98 -4.06
N GLU A 72 1.66 28.54 -3.21
CA GLU A 72 0.68 29.42 -2.58
C GLU A 72 1.35 30.49 -1.71
N PHE A 73 2.37 30.11 -0.95
CA PHE A 73 3.16 31.04 -0.15
C PHE A 73 3.86 32.10 -1.02
N TYR A 74 4.54 31.69 -2.10
CA TYR A 74 5.21 32.63 -3.02
C TYR A 74 4.24 33.62 -3.68
N LEU A 75 3.09 33.13 -4.17
CA LEU A 75 2.06 33.99 -4.78
C LEU A 75 1.54 35.06 -3.84
N ARG A 76 1.37 34.74 -2.54
CA ARG A 76 0.91 35.73 -1.55
C ARG A 76 1.88 36.92 -1.43
N PHE A 77 3.19 36.69 -1.52
CA PHE A 77 4.17 37.78 -1.47
C PHE A 77 4.26 38.54 -2.78
N GLN A 78 4.11 37.86 -3.92
CA GLN A 78 4.04 38.54 -5.21
C GLN A 78 2.85 39.52 -5.24
N ASN A 79 1.70 39.14 -4.68
CA ASN A 79 0.54 40.03 -4.57
C ASN A 79 0.79 41.26 -3.67
N VAL A 80 1.72 41.19 -2.71
CA VAL A 80 2.10 42.34 -1.88
C VAL A 80 2.78 43.41 -2.75
N GLU A 81 3.74 43.03 -3.59
CA GLU A 81 4.47 43.98 -4.44
C GLU A 81 3.66 44.40 -5.68
N GLU A 82 3.02 43.45 -6.37
CA GLU A 82 2.41 43.68 -7.68
C GLU A 82 0.95 44.18 -7.62
N GLU A 83 0.10 43.58 -6.78
CA GLU A 83 -1.32 43.99 -6.67
C GLU A 83 -1.51 45.14 -5.68
N LYS A 84 -0.86 45.07 -4.51
CA LYS A 84 -1.03 46.05 -3.43
C LYS A 84 -0.06 47.23 -3.51
N GLY A 85 1.05 47.09 -4.25
CA GLY A 85 2.10 48.11 -4.32
C GLY A 85 2.82 48.34 -3.00
N GLU A 86 2.77 47.37 -2.09
CA GLU A 86 3.39 47.43 -0.76
C GLU A 86 4.85 46.95 -0.85
N ASN A 87 5.73 47.53 -0.03
CA ASN A 87 7.12 47.08 0.04
C ASN A 87 7.19 45.76 0.82
N LEU A 88 7.54 44.67 0.14
CA LEU A 88 7.59 43.34 0.73
C LEU A 88 8.52 43.24 1.95
N VAL A 89 9.69 43.87 1.86
CA VAL A 89 10.69 43.89 2.96
C VAL A 89 10.12 44.58 4.19
N GLU A 90 9.35 45.66 4.00
CA GLU A 90 8.69 46.37 5.10
C GLU A 90 7.56 45.55 5.72
N VAL A 91 6.73 44.90 4.90
CA VAL A 91 5.67 44.00 5.38
C VAL A 91 6.25 42.81 6.16
N MET A 92 7.31 42.18 5.63
CA MET A 92 8.00 41.08 6.32
C MET A 92 8.63 41.53 7.64
N ALA A 93 9.32 42.67 7.66
CA ALA A 93 9.93 43.22 8.86
C ALA A 93 8.88 43.56 9.93
N ASN A 94 7.71 44.10 9.54
CA ASN A 94 6.61 44.38 10.45
C ASN A 94 6.05 43.11 11.11
N ILE A 95 5.75 42.08 10.30
CA ILE A 95 5.21 40.80 10.80
C ILE A 95 6.21 40.11 11.75
N LEU A 96 7.49 40.09 11.38
CA LEU A 96 8.52 39.43 12.19
C LEU A 96 8.85 40.21 13.46
N ALA A 97 8.87 41.54 13.40
CA ALA A 97 9.04 42.39 14.58
C ALA A 97 7.92 42.17 15.59
N GLU A 98 6.67 42.03 15.12
CA GLU A 98 5.52 41.71 15.97
C GLU A 98 5.64 40.31 16.59
N ALA A 99 5.92 39.28 15.78
CA ALA A 99 6.00 37.89 16.26
C ALA A 99 7.15 37.63 17.22
N LEU A 100 8.27 38.36 17.05
CA LEU A 100 9.46 38.24 17.89
C LEU A 100 9.53 39.29 19.01
N GLU A 101 8.53 40.18 19.10
CA GLU A 101 8.46 41.29 20.06
C GLU A 101 9.73 42.19 20.06
N ILE A 102 10.29 42.46 18.87
CA ILE A 102 11.46 43.35 18.69
C ILE A 102 11.14 44.52 17.75
N THR A 103 12.07 45.48 17.64
CA THR A 103 11.88 46.65 16.77
C THR A 103 12.08 46.31 15.30
N ILE A 104 11.29 46.96 14.43
CA ILE A 104 11.35 46.81 12.97
C ILE A 104 12.76 47.11 12.43
N GLU A 105 13.44 48.13 12.95
CA GLU A 105 14.82 48.46 12.54
C GLU A 105 15.80 47.32 12.81
N LYS A 106 15.69 46.64 13.97
CA LYS A 106 16.52 45.48 14.28
C LYS A 106 16.23 44.29 13.37
N MET A 107 14.98 44.15 12.90
CA MET A 107 14.63 43.13 11.91
C MET A 107 15.19 43.46 10.53
N LYS A 108 15.09 44.72 10.08
CA LYS A 108 15.57 45.16 8.76
C LYS A 108 17.10 45.11 8.65
N ASP A 109 17.83 45.31 9.75
CA ASP A 109 19.30 45.26 9.76
C ASP A 109 19.86 43.83 9.49
N GLY A 110 19.01 42.80 9.63
CA GLY A 110 19.37 41.39 9.38
C GLY A 110 18.74 40.75 8.13
N MET A 111 17.99 41.52 7.33
CA MET A 111 17.30 41.08 6.10
C MET A 111 18.03 41.59 4.86
#